data_AF-A0A547ED47-F1
#
_entry.id   AF-A0A547ED47-F1
#
_cell.length_a   1.000
_cell.length_b   1.000
_cell.length_c   1.000
_cell.angle_alpha   90.00
_cell.angle_beta   90.00
_cell.angle_gamma   90.00
#
_symmetry.space_group_name_H-M   'P 1'
#
loop_
_entity.id
_entity.type
_entity.pdbx_description
1 polymer ?
#
loop_
_entity_poly.entity_id
_entity_poly.type
_entity_poly.pdbx_seq_one_letter_code
_entity_poly.pdbx_strand_id
1 'polypeptide(L)' 'MSLESYIQQAEEMELLEKLDFVSDLLELEKVSEIEAYRILTAHGEPKPQPAQEKLIGCVDFLDD' A
#
# COMPACT_ATOMS: atom_id res chain seq x y z
N MET A 1 11.53 15.43 1.81
CA MET A 1 11.35 14.59 0.61
C MET A 1 9.85 14.33 0.46
N SER A 2 9.28 14.54 -0.72
CA SER A 2 7.87 14.29 -0.99
C SER A 2 7.64 12.85 -1.46
N LEU A 3 6.41 12.35 -1.30
CA LEU A 3 6.01 11.01 -1.77
C LEU A 3 6.32 10.78 -3.26
N GLU A 4 6.10 11.80 -4.09
CA GLU A 4 6.38 11.75 -5.54
C GLU A 4 7.86 11.48 -5.84
N SER A 5 8.77 12.01 -5.01
CA SER A 5 10.20 11.75 -5.16
C SER A 5 10.56 10.30 -4.84
N TYR A 6 9.87 9.67 -3.89
CA TYR A 6 10.06 8.25 -3.57
C TYR A 6 9.47 7.34 -4.66
N ILE A 7 8.32 7.70 -5.21
CA ILE A 7 7.69 6.99 -6.33
C ILE A 7 8.62 7.00 -7.55
N GLN A 8 9.17 8.16 -7.91
CA GLN A 8 10.06 8.29 -9.06
C GLN A 8 11.38 7.53 -8.87
N GLN A 9 11.92 7.48 -7.65
CA GLN A 9 13.10 6.66 -7.34
C GLN A 9 12.79 5.17 -7.46
N ALA A 10 11.64 4.74 -6.96
CA ALA A 10 11.18 3.35 -7.05
C ALA A 10 10.81 2.92 -8.49
N GLU A 11 10.61 3.86 -9.43
CA GLU A 11 10.42 3.56 -10.86
C GLU A 11 11.72 3.15 -11.58
N GLU A 12 12.90 3.41 -11.02
CA GLU A 12 14.15 2.98 -11.65
C GLU A 12 14.80 1.80 -10.92
N MET A 13 14.21 1.37 -9.79
CA MET A 13 14.69 0.28 -8.94
C MET A 13 14.17 -1.08 -9.37
N GLU A 14 15.04 -2.09 -9.25
CA GLU A 14 14.64 -3.50 -9.33
C GLU A 14 13.71 -3.88 -8.17
N LEU A 15 12.88 -4.91 -8.35
CA LEU A 15 11.85 -5.28 -7.37
C LEU A 15 12.40 -5.52 -5.95
N LEU A 16 13.55 -6.20 -5.85
CA LEU A 16 14.17 -6.51 -4.56
C LEU A 16 14.72 -5.25 -3.88
N GLU A 17 15.35 -4.35 -4.64
CA GLU A 17 15.88 -3.08 -4.13
C GLU A 17 14.73 -2.16 -3.68
N LYS A 18 13.61 -2.19 -4.41
CA LYS A 18 12.40 -1.45 -4.06
C LYS A 18 11.77 -1.94 -2.76
N LEU A 19 11.75 -3.26 -2.53
CA LEU A 19 11.24 -3.83 -1.29
C LEU A 19 12.08 -3.40 -0.09
N ASP A 20 13.40 -3.41 -0.23
CA ASP A 20 14.34 -2.94 0.80
C ASP A 20 14.13 -1.46 1.08
N PHE A 21 14.09 -0.64 0.02
CA PHE A 21 13.83 0.80 0.10
C PHE A 21 12.50 1.15 0.79
N VAL A 22 11.41 0.48 0.45
CA VAL A 22 10.09 0.72 1.07
C VAL A 22 10.07 0.26 2.53
N SER A 23 10.79 -0.82 2.86
CA SER A 23 10.92 -1.31 4.24
C SER A 23 11.63 -0.28 5.12
N ASP A 24 12.76 0.27 4.65
CA ASP A 24 13.49 1.34 5.34
C ASP A 24 12.61 2.58 5.58
N LEU A 25 11.81 2.98 4.59
CA LEU A 25 10.92 4.14 4.72
C LEU A 25 9.82 3.92 5.76
N LEU A 26 9.32 2.69 5.90
CA LEU A 26 8.35 2.32 6.92
C LEU A 26 8.97 2.29 8.32
N GLU A 27 10.16 1.69 8.47
CA GLU A 27 10.87 1.64 9.74
C GLU A 27 11.24 3.03 10.26
N LEU A 28 11.58 3.96 9.36
CA LEU A 28 11.89 5.34 9.68
C LEU A 28 10.64 6.23 9.83
N GLU A 29 9.44 5.65 9.76
CA GLU A 29 8.14 6.35 9.80
C GLU A 29 8.06 7.53 8.81
N LYS A 30 8.76 7.41 7.67
CA LYS A 30 8.78 8.46 6.62
C LYS A 30 7.56 8.42 5.73
N VAL A 31 6.91 7.26 5.66
CA VAL A 31 5.71 6.99 4.86
C VAL A 31 4.76 6.11 5.65
N SER A 32 3.47 6.28 5.43
CA SER A 32 2.43 5.35 5.92
C SER A 32 2.38 4.07 5.07
N GLU A 33 1.73 3.02 5.57
CA GLU A 33 1.54 1.76 4.82
C GLU A 33 0.84 1.97 3.46
N ILE A 34 -0.11 2.91 3.40
CA ILE A 34 -0.82 3.27 2.15
C ILE A 34 0.15 3.91 1.16
N GLU A 35 1.06 4.75 1.63
CA GLU A 35 2.07 5.41 0.80
C GLU A 35 3.16 4.44 0.35
N ALA A 36 3.60 3.54 1.24
CA ALA A 36 4.51 2.44 0.91
C ALA A 36 3.94 1.56 -0.20
N TYR A 37 2.66 1.18 -0.11
CA TYR A 37 1.98 0.43 -1.16
C TYR A 37 1.99 1.18 -2.49
N ARG A 38 1.76 2.50 -2.48
CA ARG A 38 1.82 3.33 -3.70
C ARG A 38 3.21 3.39 -4.32
N ILE A 39 4.26 3.44 -3.51
CA ILE A 39 5.66 3.40 -3.98
C ILE A 39 5.96 2.04 -4.59
N LEU A 40 5.54 0.95 -3.94
CA LEU A 40 5.77 -0.42 -4.41
C LEU A 40 5.06 -0.68 -5.76
N THR A 41 3.83 -0.21 -5.89
CA THR A 41 2.95 -0.43 -7.06
C THR A 41 3.12 0.60 -8.19
N ALA A 42 4.05 1.56 -8.06
CA ALA A 42 4.31 2.60 -9.04
C ALA A 42 4.62 2.05 -10.46
N HIS A 43 5.23 0.88 -10.55
CA HIS A 43 5.61 0.21 -11.81
C HIS A 43 4.48 -0.55 -12.50
N GLY A 44 3.24 -0.42 -12.01
CA GLY A 44 2.05 -0.95 -12.65
C GLY A 44 1.58 -2.28 -12.07
N GLU A 45 0.86 -2.24 -10.94
CA GLU A 45 -0.09 -3.28 -10.49
C GLU A 45 -1.21 -2.66 -9.63
N PRO A 46 -2.36 -3.34 -9.45
CA PRO A 46 -3.69 -2.76 -9.54
C PRO A 46 -3.97 -1.73 -8.44
N LYS A 47 -4.76 -0.71 -8.82
CA LYS A 47 -5.21 0.37 -7.91
C LYS A 47 -5.62 -0.24 -6.57
N PRO A 48 -5.15 0.30 -5.43
CA PRO A 48 -5.58 -0.18 -4.13
C PRO A 48 -7.09 -0.08 -4.10
N GLN A 49 -7.77 -1.21 -3.95
CA GLN A 49 -9.20 -1.18 -3.69
C GLN A 49 -9.36 -0.45 -2.35
N PRO A 50 -10.22 0.57 -2.27
CA PRO A 50 -10.52 1.16 -0.97
C PRO A 50 -10.93 0.02 -0.05
N ALA A 51 -10.45 0.03 1.19
CA ALA A 51 -10.86 -0.93 2.20
C ALA A 51 -12.39 -1.01 2.11
N GLN A 52 -12.92 -2.15 1.68
CA GLN A 52 -14.36 -2.37 1.73
C GLN A 52 -14.70 -2.18 3.20
N GLU A 53 -15.42 -1.11 3.52
CA GLU A 53 -16.09 -1.01 4.81
C GLU A 53 -16.80 -2.35 4.94
N LYS A 54 -16.36 -3.16 5.91
CA LYS A 54 -17.04 -4.41 6.22
C LYS A 54 -18.47 -4.00 6.51
N LEU A 55 -19.36 -4.18 5.54
CA LEU A 55 -20.77 -4.33 5.82
C LEU A 55 -20.80 -5.54 6.74
N ILE A 56 -20.86 -5.25 8.04
CA ILE A 56 -21.17 -6.22 9.07
C ILE A 56 -22.56 -6.69 8.68
N GLY A 57 -22.63 -7.75 7.88
CA GLY A 57 -23.88 -8.40 7.55
C GLY A 57 -24.48 -8.82 8.87
N CYS A 58 -25.57 -8.18 9.27
CA CYS A 58 -26.45 -8.75 10.28
C CYS A 58 -26.88 -10.10 9.73
N VAL A 59 -26.30 -11.17 10.26
CA VAL A 59 -26.86 -12.50 10.09
C VAL A 59 -28.13 -12.48 10.94
N ASP A 60 -29.26 -12.17 10.32
CA ASP A 60 -30.56 -12.49 10.90
C ASP A 60 -30.66 -14.02 10.92
N PHE A 61 -30.39 -14.61 12.08
CA PHE A 61 -30.83 -15.97 12.34
C PHE A 61 -32.36 -15.91 12.36
N LEU A 62 -32.98 -16.42 11.28
CA LEU A 62 -34.38 -16.79 11.31
C LEU A 62 -34.51 -17.96 12.29
N ASP A 63 -34.91 -17.66 13.53
CA ASP A 63 -35.34 -18.67 14.49
C ASP A 63 -36.61 -19.37 13.95
N ASP A 64 -36.59 -20.71 14.01
CA ASP A 64 -37.67 -21.66 13.64
C ASP A 64 -38.99 -21.40 14.39
#